data_AF-A0A096AMU0-F1
#
_entry.id   AF-A0A096AMU0-F1
#
_cell.length_a   1.000
_cell.length_b   1.000
_cell.length_c   1.000
_cell.angle_alpha   90.00
_cell.angle_beta   90.00
_cell.angle_gamma   90.00
#
_symmetry.space_group_name_H-M   'P 1'
#
loop_
_entity.id
_entity.type
_entity.pdbx_description
1 polymer ?
#
loop_
_entity_poly.entity_id
_entity_poly.type
_entity_poly.pdbx_seq_one_letter_code
_entity_poly.pdbx_strand_id
1 'polypeptide(L)' 'MTSLSERQHVVSLIQAAHRQGARLARACEEAGLALRSYRRWVKDGVVQADKRPTAVRPKPANSLSQEERELILTV' A
#
# COMPACT_ATOMS: atom_id res chain seq x y z
N MET A 1 -5.07 5.98 -1.65
CA MET A 1 -4.29 4.72 -1.65
C MET A 1 -3.71 4.54 -3.04
N THR A 2 -2.49 4.03 -3.21
CA THR A 2 -1.93 3.81 -4.55
C THR A 2 -2.41 2.48 -5.13
N SER A 3 -3.02 2.53 -6.31
CA SER A 3 -3.51 1.35 -7.03
C SER A 3 -2.36 0.48 -7.53
N LEU A 4 -2.63 -0.77 -7.92
CA LEU A 4 -1.58 -1.65 -8.46
C LEU A 4 -0.97 -1.09 -9.74
N SER A 5 -1.79 -0.53 -10.64
CA SER A 5 -1.32 0.06 -11.90
C SER A 5 -0.43 1.28 -11.66
N GLU A 6 -0.79 2.16 -10.72
CA GLU A 6 0.04 3.29 -10.31
C GLU A 6 1.39 2.82 -9.76
N ARG A 7 1.40 1.79 -8.90
CA ARG A 7 2.65 1.22 -8.37
C ARG A 7 3.53 0.65 -9.47
N GLN A 8 2.96 -0.09 -10.41
CA GLN A 8 3.70 -0.66 -11.54
C GLN A 8 4.32 0.44 -12.40
N HIS A 9 3.57 1.51 -12.66
CA HIS A 9 4.06 2.65 -13.42
C HIS A 9 5.25 3.34 -12.73
N VAL A 10 5.10 3.68 -11.44
CA VAL A 10 6.16 4.31 -10.64
C VAL A 10 7.41 3.42 -10.56
N VAL A 11 7.23 2.13 -10.31
CA VAL A 11 8.35 1.17 -10.27
C VAL A 11 9.07 1.09 -11.61
N SER A 12 8.32 1.09 -12.72
CA SER A 12 8.91 1.07 -14.07
C SER A 12 9.78 2.29 -14.33
N LEU A 13 9.32 3.48 -13.95
CA LEU A 13 10.09 4.73 -14.07
C LEU A 13 11.36 4.70 -13.21
N ILE A 14 11.25 4.27 -11.95
CA ILE A 14 12.40 4.15 -11.03
C ILE A 14 13.44 3.16 -11.61
N GLN A 15 12.98 2.02 -12.14
CA GLN A 15 13.87 1.01 -12.74
C GLN A 15 14.51 1.49 -14.04
N ALA A 16 13.80 2.28 -14.85
CA ALA A 16 14.36 2.92 -16.04
C ALA A 16 15.47 3.90 -15.67
N ALA A 17 15.21 4.80 -14.72
CA ALA A 17 16.22 5.75 -14.22
C ALA A 17 17.44 5.03 -13.62
N HIS A 18 17.20 3.97 -12.84
CA HIS A 18 18.29 3.18 -12.26
C HIS A 18 19.16 2.51 -13.33
N ARG A 19 18.54 1.92 -14.37
CA ARG A 19 19.27 1.35 -15.52
C ARG A 19 20.06 2.40 -16.30
N GLN A 20 19.61 3.64 -16.33
CA GLN A 20 20.33 4.77 -16.93
C GLN A 20 21.45 5.33 -16.05
N GLY A 21 21.73 4.71 -14.89
CA GLY A 21 22.86 5.05 -14.03
C GLY A 21 22.49 5.84 -12.77
N ALA A 22 21.22 6.19 -12.57
CA ALA A 22 20.80 6.83 -11.33
C ALA A 22 20.97 5.88 -10.13
N ARG A 23 21.43 6.39 -8.98
CA ARG A 23 21.42 5.60 -7.74
C ARG A 23 19.98 5.29 -7.37
N LEU A 24 19.66 4.03 -7.08
CA LEU A 24 18.29 3.60 -6.77
C LEU A 24 17.62 4.47 -5.70
N ALA A 25 18.35 4.84 -4.64
CA ALA A 25 17.83 5.70 -3.57
C ALA A 25 17.41 7.09 -4.07
N ARG A 26 18.20 7.70 -4.98
CA ARG A 26 17.88 8.99 -5.60
C ARG A 26 16.71 8.87 -6.57
N ALA A 27 16.67 7.83 -7.40
CA ALA A 27 15.53 7.58 -8.28
C ALA A 27 14.21 7.38 -7.50
N CYS A 28 14.27 6.74 -6.33
CA CYS A 28 13.10 6.61 -5.45
C CYS A 28 12.70 7.97 -4.84
N GLU A 29 13.66 8.75 -4.36
CA GLU A 29 13.45 10.09 -3.78
C GLU A 29 12.75 11.05 -4.76
N GLU A 30 13.23 11.11 -6.01
CA GLU A 30 12.61 11.92 -7.09
C GLU A 30 11.17 11.48 -7.38
N ALA A 31 10.88 10.18 -7.28
CA ALA A 31 9.53 9.65 -7.43
C ALA A 31 8.65 9.86 -6.18
N GLY A 32 9.11 10.59 -5.16
CA GLY A 32 8.40 10.83 -3.91
C GLY A 32 8.26 9.57 -3.03
N LEU A 33 9.12 8.57 -3.25
CA LEU A 33 9.04 7.27 -2.60
C LEU A 33 10.29 7.00 -1.76
N ALA A 34 10.12 6.70 -0.47
CA ALA A 34 11.23 6.21 0.33
C ALA A 34 11.74 4.86 -0.21
N LEU A 35 13.06 4.63 -0.19
CA LEU A 35 13.67 3.35 -0.63
C LEU A 35 13.07 2.12 0.07
N ARG A 36 12.71 2.25 1.36
CA ARG A 36 12.02 1.18 2.11
C ARG A 36 10.66 0.85 1.51
N SER A 37 9.90 1.86 1.07
CA SER A 37 8.60 1.68 0.41
C SER A 37 8.75 1.02 -0.95
N TYR A 38 9.75 1.41 -1.75
CA TYR A 38 10.10 0.74 -3.00
C TYR A 38 10.38 -0.75 -2.79
N ARG A 39 11.26 -1.10 -1.84
CA ARG A 39 11.58 -2.50 -1.50
C ARG A 39 10.38 -3.27 -0.96
N ARG A 40 9.40 -2.60 -0.34
CA ARG A 40 8.16 -3.23 0.11
C ARG A 40 7.19 -3.46 -1.06
N TRP A 41 7.16 -2.55 -2.02
CA TRP A 41 6.35 -2.68 -3.23
C TRP A 41 6.91 -3.76 -4.15
N VAL A 42 8.23 -3.85 -4.32
CA VAL A 42 8.87 -4.83 -5.17
C VAL A 42 9.44 -5.96 -4.32
N LYS A 43 8.77 -7.11 -4.33
CA LYS A 43 9.22 -8.32 -3.62
C LYS A 43 9.42 -9.45 -4.63
N ASP A 44 10.58 -10.09 -4.59
CA ASP A 44 10.95 -11.19 -5.50
C ASP A 44 10.75 -10.84 -7.00
N GLY A 45 11.03 -9.58 -7.36
CA GLY A 45 10.85 -9.06 -8.73
C GLY A 45 9.41 -8.69 -9.09
N VAL A 46 8.43 -8.92 -8.21
CA VAL A 46 7.00 -8.67 -8.47
C VAL A 46 6.49 -7.46 -7.69
N VAL A 47 5.79 -6.56 -8.39
CA VAL A 47 5.11 -5.42 -7.77
C VAL A 47 3.86 -5.88 -7.03
N GLN A 48 3.86 -5.68 -5.72
CA GLN A 48 2.79 -6.10 -4.80
C GLN A 48 1.63 -5.10 -4.80
N ALA A 49 0.42 -5.63 -4.94
CA ALA A 49 -0.81 -4.86 -4.80
C ALA A 49 -1.01 -4.34 -3.37
N ASP A 50 -1.94 -3.40 -3.20
CA ASP A 50 -2.40 -3.05 -1.87
C ASP A 50 -3.19 -4.20 -1.26
N LYS A 51 -2.80 -4.64 -0.06
CA LYS A 51 -3.44 -5.74 0.65
C LYS A 51 -4.52 -5.27 1.63
N ARG A 52 -4.67 -3.96 1.87
CA ARG A 52 -5.72 -3.43 2.76
C ARG A 52 -7.15 -3.73 2.30
N PRO A 53 -7.47 -3.73 0.99
CA PRO A 53 -8.81 -4.09 0.51
C PRO A 53 -9.13 -5.58 0.69
N THR A 54 -8.14 -6.46 0.55
CA THR A 54 -8.32 -7.91 0.63
C THR A 54 -7.98 -8.49 2.01
N ALA A 55 -7.60 -7.65 2.97
CA ALA A 55 -7.27 -8.08 4.33
C ALA A 55 -8.51 -8.62 5.04
N VAL A 56 -8.38 -9.83 5.60
CA VAL A 56 -9.38 -10.40 6.50
C VAL A 56 -9.45 -9.52 7.75
N ARG A 57 -10.63 -8.98 8.04
CA ARG A 57 -10.90 -8.15 9.23
C ARG A 57 -11.90 -8.89 10.11
N PRO A 58 -11.44 -9.73 11.07
CA PRO A 58 -12.35 -10.36 12.00
C PRO A 58 -13.08 -9.31 12.82
N LYS A 59 -14.32 -9.61 13.22
CA LYS A 59 -15.11 -8.76 14.11
C LYS A 59 -14.32 -8.61 15.43
N PRO A 60 -14.06 -7.38 15.90
CA PRO A 60 -13.33 -7.19 17.15
C PRO A 60 -14.17 -7.69 18.32
N ALA A 61 -13.52 -8.20 19.38
CA ALA A 61 -14.22 -8.77 20.54
C ALA A 61 -15.20 -7.79 21.20
N ASN A 62 -14.87 -6.50 21.19
CA ASN A 62 -15.65 -5.43 21.80
C ASN A 62 -16.56 -4.72 20.79
N SER A 63 -16.87 -5.33 19.64
CA SER A 63 -17.83 -4.75 18.72
C SER A 63 -19.23 -4.76 19.36
N LEU A 64 -19.94 -3.65 19.24
CA LEU A 64 -21.32 -3.57 19.70
C LEU A 64 -22.18 -4.70 19.11
N SER A 65 -22.99 -5.31 19.97
CA SER A 65 -24.10 -6.17 19.58
C SER A 65 -25.13 -5.38 18.78
N GLN A 66 -26.04 -6.08 18.11
CA GLN A 66 -27.11 -5.39 17.38
C GLN A 66 -28.05 -4.64 18.35
N GLU A 67 -28.34 -5.25 19.50
CA GLU A 67 -29.15 -4.66 20.57
C GLU A 67 -28.50 -3.38 21.13
N GLU A 68 -27.18 -3.42 21.40
CA GLU A 68 -26.44 -2.25 21.88
C GLU A 68 -26.45 -1.11 20.85
N ARG A 69 -26.39 -1.43 19.56
CA ARG A 69 -26.49 -0.42 18.48
C ARG A 69 -27.88 0.20 18.42
N GLU A 70 -28.92 -0.60 18.55
CA GLU A 70 -30.32 -0.13 18.52
C GLU A 70 -30.60 0.79 19.72
N LEU A 71 -30.14 0.42 20.92
CA LEU A 71 -30.25 1.26 22.12
C LEU A 71 -29.63 2.65 21.93
N ILE A 72 -28.46 2.73 21.28
CA ILE A 72 -27.79 4.01 21.00
C ILE A 72 -28.60 4.86 20.00
N LEU A 73 -29.24 4.25 19.02
CA LEU A 73 -30.03 4.96 18.00
C LEU A 73 -31.39 5.43 18.51
N THR A 74 -31.89 4.84 19.59
CA THR A 74 -33.17 5.21 20.23
C THR A 74 -33.05 6.34 21.26
N VAL A 75 -31.84 6.86 21.51
CA VAL A 75 -31.58 8.06 22.32
C VAL A 75 -31.70 9.32 21.46
#